data_AF-A0A834K872-F1
#
_entry.id   AF-A0A834K872-F1
#
_cell.length_a   1.000
_cell.length_b   1.000
_cell.length_c   1.000
_cell.angle_alpha   90.00
_cell.angle_beta   90.00
_cell.angle_gamma   90.00
#
_symmetry.space_group_name_H-M   'P 1'
#
loop_
_entity.id
_entity.type
_entity.pdbx_description
1 polymer ?
#
loop_
_entity_poly.entity_id
_entity_poly.type
_entity_poly.pdbx_seq_one_letter_code
_entity_poly.pdbx_strand_id
1 'polypeptide(L)'
;MVRDRLPDLCACRNSSTTFGRGFLQDVHIQIAQNKKLKEVLVEVEEVRGFIQLLVENISIVKDLHNNVLSHTSKDMQKELEIRTQTISQTAFHIQQKLRGRYNLYRSLFACHMSY
;
A
#
# COMPACT_ATOMS: atom_id res chain seq x y z
N MET A 1 -55.27 26.62 34.04
CA MET A 1 -54.34 25.52 34.37
C MET A 1 -53.45 25.29 33.16
N VAL A 2 -52.15 25.55 33.26
CA VAL A 2 -51.19 25.30 32.18
C VAL A 2 -50.82 23.82 32.22
N ARG A 3 -51.03 23.09 31.13
CA ARG A 3 -50.59 21.69 31.04
C ARG A 3 -49.07 21.64 30.95
N ASP A 4 -48.46 20.88 31.85
CA ASP A 4 -47.03 20.55 31.80
C ASP A 4 -46.74 19.79 30.50
N ARG A 5 -45.97 20.39 29.60
CA ARG A 5 -45.55 19.78 28.31
C ARG A 5 -44.28 18.93 28.43
N LEU A 6 -43.76 18.79 29.66
CA LEU A 6 -42.57 17.98 29.96
C LEU A 6 -42.68 16.51 29.49
N PRO A 7 -43.84 15.84 29.59
CA PRO A 7 -44.01 14.48 29.07
C PRO A 7 -43.87 14.40 27.55
N ASP A 8 -44.40 15.40 26.81
CA ASP A 8 -44.32 15.44 25.35
C ASP A 8 -42.88 15.68 24.86
N LEU A 9 -42.12 16.50 25.57
CA LEU A 9 -40.69 16.71 25.32
C LEU A 9 -39.86 15.45 25.58
N CYS A 10 -40.22 14.66 26.61
CA CYS A 10 -39.60 13.37 26.89
C CYS A 10 -39.92 12.30 25.82
N ALA A 11 -41.11 12.35 25.20
CA ALA A 11 -41.48 11.43 24.12
C ALA A 11 -40.68 11.68 22.82
N CYS A 12 -40.39 12.94 22.50
CA CYS A 12 -39.53 13.31 21.35
C CYS A 12 -38.07 12.88 21.51
N ARG A 13 -37.59 12.67 22.74
CA ARG A 13 -36.22 12.18 23.00
C ARG A 13 -36.08 10.69 22.65
N ASN A 14 -37.15 9.92 22.75
CA ASN A 14 -37.10 8.47 22.54
C ASN A 14 -37.16 8.09 21.04
N SER A 15 -37.68 8.95 20.17
CA SER A 15 -37.65 8.76 18.71
C SER A 15 -36.33 9.18 18.05
N SER A 16 -35.45 9.88 18.79
CA SER A 16 -34.18 10.41 18.27
C SER A 16 -32.96 9.53 18.59
N THR A 17 -33.16 8.24 18.92
CA THR A 17 -32.05 7.32 19.24
C THR A 17 -31.32 6.76 18.00
N THR A 18 -31.77 7.11 16.80
CA THR A 18 -31.17 6.73 15.51
C THR A 18 -30.51 7.90 14.77
N PHE A 19 -30.80 9.15 15.13
CA PHE A 19 -30.20 10.32 14.51
C PHE A 19 -28.73 10.44 14.94
N GLY A 20 -27.81 10.15 14.03
CA GLY A 20 -26.36 10.20 14.27
C GLY A 20 -25.68 8.85 14.43
N ARG A 21 -26.40 7.75 14.73
CA ARG A 21 -25.78 6.43 14.89
C ARG A 21 -25.30 5.86 13.53
N GLY A 22 -26.14 5.99 12.50
CA GLY A 22 -25.77 5.66 11.12
C GLY A 22 -24.66 6.56 10.58
N PHE A 23 -24.79 7.87 10.77
CA PHE A 23 -23.77 8.83 10.34
C PHE A 23 -22.39 8.58 10.98
N LEU A 24 -22.32 8.36 12.30
CA LEU A 24 -21.05 8.05 12.97
C LEU A 24 -20.47 6.70 12.53
N GLN A 25 -21.33 5.72 12.25
CA GLN A 25 -20.92 4.43 11.71
C GLN A 25 -20.37 4.56 10.28
N ASP A 26 -21.02 5.34 9.43
CA ASP A 26 -20.57 5.63 8.07
C ASP A 26 -19.24 6.40 8.07
N VAL A 27 -19.09 7.39 8.96
CA VAL A 27 -17.82 8.10 9.17
C VAL A 27 -16.72 7.14 9.62
N HIS A 28 -17.01 6.23 10.55
CA HIS A 28 -16.04 5.22 10.99
C HIS A 28 -15.60 4.29 9.85
N ILE A 29 -16.54 3.84 9.02
CA ILE A 29 -16.28 3.02 7.83
C ILE A 29 -15.40 3.81 6.84
N GLN A 30 -15.74 5.07 6.56
CA GLN A 30 -14.95 5.92 5.67
C GLN A 30 -13.53 6.13 6.20
N ILE A 31 -13.35 6.38 7.49
CA ILE A 31 -12.02 6.53 8.11
C ILE A 31 -11.22 5.22 7.96
N ALA A 32 -11.83 4.07 8.22
CA ALA A 32 -11.18 2.77 8.10
C ALA A 32 -10.75 2.48 6.64
N GLN A 33 -11.60 2.78 5.67
CA GLN A 33 -11.30 2.66 4.25
C GLN A 33 -10.15 3.58 3.82
N ASN A 34 -10.18 4.85 4.24
CA ASN A 34 -9.12 5.82 3.97
C ASN A 34 -7.77 5.39 4.57
N LYS A 35 -7.78 4.81 5.77
CA LYS A 35 -6.57 4.26 6.39
C LYS A 35 -5.99 3.12 5.55
N LYS A 36 -6.82 2.17 5.12
CA LYS A 36 -6.40 1.06 4.25
C LYS A 36 -5.87 1.56 2.89
N LEU A 37 -6.51 2.56 2.31
CA LEU A 37 -6.03 3.19 1.07
C LEU A 37 -4.65 3.84 1.27
N LYS A 38 -4.45 4.56 2.38
CA LYS A 38 -3.16 5.16 2.71
C LYS A 38 -2.05 4.11 2.82
N GLU A 39 -2.30 2.99 3.48
CA GLU A 39 -1.36 1.86 3.57
C GLU A 39 -1.02 1.31 2.18
N VAL A 40 -2.01 1.19 1.29
CA VAL A 40 -1.78 0.78 -0.11
C VAL A 40 -0.89 1.76 -0.86
N LEU A 41 -1.17 3.06 -0.74
CA LEU A 41 -0.38 4.09 -1.41
C LEU A 41 1.07 4.13 -0.91
N VAL A 42 1.30 3.97 0.40
CA VAL A 42 2.66 3.89 0.97
C VAL A 42 3.44 2.72 0.38
N GLU A 43 2.84 1.53 0.32
CA GLU A 43 3.53 0.37 -0.26
C GLU A 43 3.78 0.51 -1.76
N VAL A 44 2.88 1.17 -2.51
CA VAL A 44 3.11 1.47 -3.94
C VAL A 44 4.28 2.45 -4.11
N GLU A 45 4.40 3.46 -3.25
CA GLU A 45 5.57 4.35 -3.23
C GLU A 45 6.87 3.57 -2.99
N GLU A 46 6.89 2.64 -2.04
CA GLU A 46 8.06 1.80 -1.78
C GLU A 46 8.44 0.95 -3.00
N VAL A 47 7.46 0.32 -3.67
CA VAL A 47 7.70 -0.48 -4.88
C VAL A 47 8.23 0.41 -6.02
N ARG A 48 7.69 1.62 -6.19
CA ARG A 48 8.21 2.58 -7.18
C ARG A 48 9.65 2.96 -6.87
N GLY A 49 10.01 3.19 -5.60
CA GLY A 49 11.39 3.45 -5.19
C GLY A 49 12.34 2.32 -5.55
N PHE A 50 11.93 1.06 -5.33
CA PHE A 50 12.73 -0.10 -5.77
C PHE A 50 12.88 -0.19 -7.29
N ILE A 51 11.83 0.13 -8.05
CA ILE A 51 11.90 0.14 -9.53
C ILE A 51 12.89 1.22 -10.01
N GLN A 52 12.88 2.41 -9.40
CA GLN A 52 13.84 3.46 -9.72
C GLN A 52 15.28 3.01 -9.46
N LEU A 53 15.54 2.44 -8.28
CA LEU A 53 16.85 1.88 -7.93
C LEU A 53 17.28 0.79 -8.93
N LEU A 54 16.36 -0.06 -9.38
CA LEU A 54 16.64 -1.10 -10.37
C LEU A 54 17.06 -0.49 -11.71
N VAL A 55 16.34 0.52 -12.18
CA VAL A 55 16.63 1.24 -13.43
C VAL A 55 18.00 1.92 -13.37
N GLU A 56 18.32 2.58 -12.25
CA GLU A 56 19.62 3.21 -12.03
C GLU A 56 20.76 2.19 -12.08
N ASN A 57 20.65 1.07 -11.35
CA ASN A 57 21.69 0.03 -11.37
C ASN A 57 21.84 -0.60 -12.75
N ILE A 58 20.75 -0.80 -13.50
CA ILE A 58 20.80 -1.29 -14.89
C ILE A 58 21.57 -0.30 -15.78
N SER A 59 21.37 1.01 -15.60
CA SER A 59 22.12 2.02 -16.35
C SER A 59 23.62 1.93 -16.05
N ILE A 60 23.99 1.85 -14.78
CA ILE A 60 25.40 1.73 -14.34
C ILE A 60 26.04 0.46 -14.92
N VAL A 61 25.33 -0.68 -14.88
CA VAL A 61 25.83 -1.95 -15.44
C VAL A 61 26.08 -1.84 -16.95
N LYS A 62 25.21 -1.15 -17.69
CA LYS A 62 25.43 -0.92 -19.14
C LYS A 62 26.70 -0.11 -19.38
N ASP A 63 26.92 0.95 -18.61
CA ASP A 63 28.11 1.78 -18.75
C ASP A 63 29.39 1.00 -18.37
N LEU A 64 29.34 0.21 -17.29
CA LEU A 64 30.43 -0.66 -16.87
C LEU A 64 30.77 -1.73 -17.91
N HIS A 65 29.77 -2.37 -18.53
CA HIS A 65 30.01 -3.34 -19.60
C HIS A 65 30.72 -2.70 -20.81
N ASN A 66 30.33 -1.50 -21.21
CA ASN A 66 31.00 -0.78 -22.30
C ASN A 66 32.46 -0.48 -21.94
N ASN A 67 32.72 -0.07 -20.69
CA ASN A 67 34.06 0.23 -20.22
C ASN A 67 34.95 -1.01 -20.10
N VAL A 68 34.44 -2.14 -19.58
CA VAL A 68 35.18 -3.41 -19.49
C VAL A 68 35.61 -3.92 -20.87
N LEU A 69 34.75 -3.79 -21.89
CA LEU A 69 35.11 -4.16 -23.27
C LEU A 69 36.22 -3.28 -23.84
N SER A 70 36.33 -2.03 -23.39
CA SER A 70 37.35 -1.07 -23.83
C SER A 70 38.65 -1.11 -23.00
N HIS A 71 38.57 -1.50 -21.72
CA HIS A 71 39.69 -1.55 -20.79
C HIS A 71 39.37 -2.52 -19.64
N THR A 72 40.13 -3.60 -19.49
CA THR A 72 39.87 -4.57 -18.41
C THR A 72 40.58 -4.16 -17.11
N SER A 73 39.82 -3.69 -16.11
CA SER A 73 40.32 -3.53 -14.74
C SER A 73 39.61 -4.48 -13.78
N LYS A 74 40.35 -5.03 -12.80
CA LYS A 74 39.79 -5.92 -11.76
C LYS A 74 38.74 -5.22 -10.91
N ASP A 75 38.88 -3.92 -10.69
CA ASP A 75 37.94 -3.13 -9.90
C ASP A 75 36.61 -2.93 -10.62
N MET A 76 36.64 -2.73 -11.95
CA MET A 76 35.42 -2.65 -12.76
C MET A 76 34.65 -3.97 -12.79
N GLN A 77 35.35 -5.11 -12.80
CA GLN A 77 34.69 -6.43 -12.69
C GLN A 77 34.01 -6.62 -11.33
N LYS A 78 34.65 -6.19 -10.23
CA LYS A 78 34.04 -6.26 -8.89
C LYS A 78 32.80 -5.37 -8.79
N GLU A 79 32.86 -4.12 -9.25
CA GLU A 79 31.71 -3.22 -9.23
C GLU A 79 30.55 -3.79 -10.05
N LEU A 80 30.84 -4.37 -11.21
CA LEU A 80 29.85 -5.03 -12.05
C LEU A 80 29.14 -6.19 -11.34
N GLU A 81 29.90 -7.04 -10.64
CA GLU A 81 29.35 -8.16 -9.87
C GLU A 81 28.45 -7.66 -8.74
N ILE A 82 28.91 -6.65 -7.99
CA ILE A 82 28.14 -6.01 -6.91
C ILE A 82 26.80 -5.47 -7.45
N ARG A 83 26.84 -4.70 -8.54
CA ARG A 83 25.63 -4.10 -9.13
C ARG A 83 24.66 -5.15 -9.66
N THR A 84 25.18 -6.22 -10.24
CA THR A 84 24.37 -7.36 -10.71
C THR A 84 23.69 -8.09 -9.54
N GLN A 85 24.39 -8.25 -8.42
CA GLN A 85 23.82 -8.78 -7.20
C GLN A 85 22.73 -7.85 -6.63
N THR A 86 22.97 -6.54 -6.59
CA THR A 86 21.97 -5.54 -6.15
C THR A 86 20.71 -5.61 -7.02
N ILE A 87 20.85 -5.65 -8.35
CA ILE A 87 19.72 -5.81 -9.28
C ILE A 87 18.89 -7.06 -8.93
N SER A 88 19.56 -8.19 -8.71
CA SER A 88 18.90 -9.46 -8.40
C SER A 88 18.13 -9.40 -7.08
N GLN A 89 18.73 -8.82 -6.04
CA GLN A 89 18.11 -8.63 -4.72
C GLN A 89 16.92 -7.67 -4.79
N THR A 90 17.06 -6.52 -5.46
CA THR A 90 15.98 -5.54 -5.62
C THR A 90 14.83 -6.12 -6.42
N ALA A 91 15.10 -6.85 -7.51
CA ALA A 91 14.07 -7.53 -8.30
C ALA A 91 13.28 -8.56 -7.47
N PHE A 92 13.99 -9.36 -6.65
CA PHE A 92 13.36 -10.30 -5.74
C PHE A 92 12.46 -9.60 -4.71
N HIS A 93 12.91 -8.49 -4.12
CA HIS A 93 12.09 -7.71 -3.18
C HIS A 93 10.82 -7.16 -3.83
N ILE A 94 10.92 -6.62 -5.06
CA ILE A 94 9.75 -6.17 -5.83
C ILE A 94 8.78 -7.33 -6.04
N GLN A 95 9.29 -8.49 -6.49
CA GLN A 95 8.48 -9.68 -6.71
C GLN A 95 7.74 -10.12 -5.45
N GLN A 96 8.41 -10.14 -4.30
CA GLN A 96 7.79 -10.55 -3.02
C GLN A 96 6.68 -9.59 -2.59
N LYS A 97 6.90 -8.27 -2.68
CA LYS A 97 5.87 -7.27 -2.36
C LYS A 97 4.63 -7.41 -3.24
N LEU A 98 4.83 -7.56 -4.56
CA LEU A 98 3.72 -7.72 -5.50
C LEU A 98 2.98 -9.05 -5.31
N ARG A 99 3.70 -10.15 -5.06
CA ARG A 99 3.09 -11.47 -4.81
C ARG A 99 2.29 -11.50 -3.52
N GLY A 100 2.81 -10.90 -2.45
CA GLY A 100 2.10 -10.74 -1.17
C GLY A 100 0.76 -10.05 -1.37
N ARG A 101 0.73 -8.98 -2.16
CA ARG A 101 -0.50 -8.27 -2.52
C ARG A 101 -1.48 -9.11 -3.31
N TYR A 102 -1.02 -9.75 -4.38
CA TYR A 102 -1.87 -10.60 -5.21
C TYR A 102 -2.54 -11.71 -4.39
N ASN A 103 -1.78 -12.35 -3.48
CA ASN A 103 -2.30 -13.40 -2.61
C ASN A 103 -3.33 -12.85 -1.60
N LEU A 104 -3.13 -11.64 -1.06
CA LEU A 104 -4.07 -10.99 -0.15
C LEU A 104 -5.40 -10.66 -0.84
N TYR A 105 -5.36 -10.16 -2.08
CA TYR A 105 -6.58 -9.94 -2.87
C TYR A 105 -7.27 -11.27 -3.19
N ARG A 106 -6.51 -12.28 -3.62
CA ARG A 106 -7.05 -13.60 -3.93
C ARG A 106 -7.75 -14.25 -2.73
N SER A 107 -7.20 -14.16 -1.51
CA SER A 107 -7.85 -14.70 -0.31
C SER A 107 -9.10 -13.92 0.09
N LEU A 108 -9.09 -12.59 -0.02
CA LEU A 108 -10.28 -11.75 0.21
C LEU A 108 -11.42 -12.08 -0.77
N PHE A 109 -11.11 -12.23 -2.06
CA PHE A 109 -12.10 -12.64 -3.06
C PHE A 109 -12.61 -14.07 -2.85
N ALA A 110 -11.74 -15.00 -2.45
CA ALA A 110 -12.16 -16.37 -2.14
C ALA A 110 -13.09 -16.43 -0.92
N CYS A 111 -12.88 -15.62 0.12
CA CYS A 111 -13.77 -15.53 1.27
C CYS A 111 -15.13 -14.90 0.93
N HIS A 112 -15.18 -13.97 -0.04
CA HIS A 112 -16.42 -13.29 -0.42
C HIS A 112 -17.36 -14.12 -1.32
N MET A 113 -16.85 -15.19 -1.95
CA MET A 113 -17.60 -16.09 -2.83
C MET A 113 -18.09 -17.38 -2.13
N SER A 114 -17.86 -17.50 -0.82
CA SER A 114 -18.27 -18.67 0.00
C SER A 114 -19.54 -18.42 0.83
N TYR A 115 -20.37 -17.44 0.45
CA TYR A 115 -21.67 -17.16 1.08
C TYR A 115 -22.83 -17.44 0.11
#